data_AF-A0A350G5W0-F1
#
_entry.id   AF-A0A350G5W0-F1
#
_cell.length_a   1.000
_cell.length_b   1.000
_cell.length_c   1.000
_cell.angle_alpha   90.00
_cell.angle_beta   90.00
_cell.angle_gamma   90.00
#
_symmetry.space_group_name_H-M   'P 1'
#
loop_
_entity.id
_entity.type
_entity.pdbx_description
1 polymer ?
#
loop_
_entity_poly.entity_id
_entity_poly.type
_entity_poly.pdbx_seq_one_letter_code
_entity_poly.pdbx_strand_id
1 'polypeptide(L)'
;MNLRCSYCQTPFTIGRVEKLDALQHMDANNLNHYDAHCPRCRRATPVQRRMMEMTLPNWRDALKELEKEMAANPQQAAPLTKPEAVPVAETKSKPVPAAKAKPKTEKKPAAKAKTTAKKASPKKLK
;
A
#
# COMPACT_ATOMS: atom_id res chain seq x y z
N MET A 1 -1.02 -7.05 -13.46
CA MET A 1 0.42 -7.41 -13.32
C MET A 1 0.55 -8.09 -11.98
N ASN A 2 1.42 -9.10 -11.85
CA ASN A 2 1.54 -9.87 -10.61
C ASN A 2 2.66 -9.26 -9.77
N LEU A 3 2.29 -8.75 -8.60
CA LEU A 3 3.20 -8.17 -7.61
C LEU A 3 3.29 -9.09 -6.41
N ARG A 4 4.38 -8.99 -5.66
CA ARG A 4 4.51 -9.58 -4.33
C ARG A 4 4.71 -8.48 -3.31
N CYS A 5 3.94 -8.54 -2.23
CA CYS A 5 4.14 -7.61 -1.13
C CYS A 5 5.50 -7.87 -0.47
N SER A 6 6.33 -6.83 -0.33
CA SER A 6 7.64 -6.94 0.32
C SER A 6 7.55 -7.35 1.80
N TYR A 7 6.41 -7.10 2.45
CA TYR A 7 6.20 -7.40 3.87
C TYR A 7 5.66 -8.81 4.10
N CYS A 8 4.45 -9.11 3.58
CA CYS A 8 3.79 -10.39 3.85
C CYS A 8 4.01 -11.45 2.75
N GLN A 9 4.77 -11.12 1.70
CA GLN A 9 5.07 -11.99 0.55
C GLN A 9 3.84 -12.51 -0.21
N THR A 10 2.65 -12.01 0.12
CA THR A 10 1.42 -12.39 -0.58
C THR A 10 1.47 -11.86 -2.01
N PRO A 11 1.25 -12.71 -3.02
CA PRO A 11 1.09 -12.26 -4.39
C PRO A 11 -0.26 -11.56 -4.54
N PHE A 12 -0.29 -10.41 -5.19
CA PHE A 12 -1.50 -9.68 -5.52
C PHE A 12 -1.39 -9.03 -6.89
N THR A 13 -2.52 -8.63 -7.46
CA THR A 13 -2.57 -8.03 -8.78
C THR A 13 -3.18 -6.64 -8.71
N ILE A 14 -2.65 -5.75 -9.54
CA ILE A 14 -3.25 -4.44 -9.81
C ILE A 14 -4.08 -4.57 -11.09
N GLY A 15 -5.35 -4.18 -11.00
CA GLY A 15 -6.31 -4.16 -12.10
C GLY A 15 -6.00 -3.10 -13.16
N ARG A 16 -6.69 -3.13 -14.31
CA ARG A 16 -6.45 -2.15 -15.39
C ARG A 16 -6.72 -0.71 -14.93
N VAL A 17 -7.85 -0.48 -14.29
CA VAL A 17 -8.29 0.85 -13.83
C VAL A 17 -7.27 1.46 -12.86
N GLU A 18 -6.88 0.71 -11.83
CA GLU A 18 -5.91 1.17 -10.83
C GLU A 18 -4.54 1.49 -11.46
N LYS A 19 -4.11 0.75 -12.49
CA LYS A 19 -2.87 1.10 -13.21
C LYS A 19 -2.98 2.39 -14.01
N LEU A 20 -4.13 2.65 -14.65
CA LEU A 20 -4.33 3.87 -15.43
C LEU A 20 -4.34 5.09 -14.49
N ASP A 21 -5.06 4.98 -13.38
CA ASP A 21 -5.06 5.99 -12.32
C ASP A 21 -3.66 6.20 -11.74
N ALA A 22 -2.94 5.11 -11.43
CA ALA A 22 -1.57 5.21 -10.95
C ALA A 22 -0.64 5.91 -11.94
N LEU A 23 -0.70 5.58 -13.24
CA LEU A 23 0.11 6.23 -14.27
C LEU A 23 -0.25 7.71 -14.42
N GLN A 24 -1.53 8.06 -14.38
CA GLN A 24 -1.99 9.45 -14.40
C GLN A 24 -1.51 10.22 -13.17
N HIS A 25 -1.64 9.65 -11.97
CA HIS A 25 -1.17 10.25 -10.73
C HIS A 25 0.34 10.45 -10.73
N MET A 26 1.10 9.46 -11.23
CA MET A 26 2.54 9.58 -11.36
C MET A 26 2.94 10.65 -12.38
N ASP A 27 2.25 10.74 -13.52
CA ASP A 27 2.49 11.76 -14.55
C ASP A 27 2.24 13.16 -14.00
N ALA A 28 1.09 13.38 -13.35
CA ALA A 28 0.71 14.66 -12.77
C ALA A 28 1.69 15.14 -11.69
N ASN A 29 2.18 14.23 -10.85
CA ASN A 29 3.07 14.55 -9.73
C ASN A 29 4.57 14.32 -10.03
N ASN A 30 4.92 13.98 -11.27
CA ASN A 30 6.30 13.64 -11.68
C ASN A 30 6.97 12.57 -10.79
N LEU A 31 6.20 11.55 -10.38
CA LEU A 31 6.68 10.47 -9.52
C LEU A 31 7.32 9.33 -10.31
N ASN A 32 8.35 8.70 -9.73
CA ASN A 32 9.03 7.53 -10.30
C ASN A 32 8.41 6.19 -9.86
N HIS A 33 7.65 6.17 -8.76
CA HIS A 33 6.94 4.99 -8.28
C HIS A 33 5.52 5.32 -7.81
N TYR A 34 4.68 4.30 -7.76
CA TYR A 34 3.34 4.32 -7.17
C TYR A 34 3.27 3.35 -5.99
N ASP A 35 2.59 3.74 -4.93
CA ASP A 35 2.43 2.94 -3.72
C ASP A 35 1.21 2.01 -3.79
N ALA A 36 1.45 0.79 -4.27
CA ALA A 36 0.42 -0.23 -4.36
C ALA A 36 0.16 -0.88 -2.99
N HIS A 37 -1.09 -0.87 -2.54
CA HIS A 37 -1.46 -1.38 -1.22
C HIS A 37 -1.80 -2.88 -1.28
N CYS A 38 -1.14 -3.67 -0.45
CA CYS A 38 -1.42 -5.10 -0.39
C CYS A 38 -2.80 -5.39 0.23
N PRO A 39 -3.66 -6.23 -0.38
CA PRO A 39 -5.00 -6.53 0.17
C PRO A 39 -4.96 -7.32 1.48
N ARG A 40 -3.84 -7.98 1.84
CA ARG A 40 -3.69 -8.74 3.08
C ARG A 40 -3.22 -7.89 4.25
N CYS A 41 -2.06 -7.24 4.11
CA CYS A 41 -1.44 -6.49 5.21
C CYS A 41 -1.57 -4.96 5.08
N ARG A 42 -2.16 -4.47 3.98
CA ARG A 42 -2.35 -3.04 3.67
C ARG A 42 -1.06 -2.21 3.62
N ARG A 43 0.10 -2.85 3.58
CA ARG A 43 1.38 -2.18 3.43
C ARG A 43 1.56 -1.71 1.99
N ALA A 44 2.04 -0.49 1.82
CA ALA A 44 2.46 0.05 0.53
C ALA A 44 3.67 -0.72 -0.01
N THR A 45 3.59 -1.13 -1.27
CA THR A 45 4.68 -1.74 -2.03
C THR A 45 4.97 -0.81 -3.22
N PRO A 46 6.17 -0.21 -3.30
CA PRO A 46 6.47 0.72 -4.37
C PRO A 46 6.62 -0.01 -5.70
N VAL A 47 5.87 0.42 -6.71
CA VAL A 47 5.89 -0.09 -8.07
C VAL A 47 6.47 0.97 -8.98
N GLN A 48 7.55 0.63 -9.69
CA GLN A 48 8.25 1.57 -10.57
C GLN A 48 7.42 1.91 -11.81
N ARG A 49 7.51 3.18 -12.27
CA ARG A 49 6.82 3.66 -13.49
C ARG A 49 7.07 2.76 -14.69
N ARG A 50 8.34 2.43 -14.92
CA ARG A 50 8.78 1.56 -16.01
C ARG A 50 8.05 0.22 -16.04
N MET A 51 7.76 -0.35 -14.87
CA MET A 51 7.05 -1.63 -14.76
C MET A 51 5.57 -1.47 -15.15
N MET A 52 4.94 -0.38 -14.75
CA MET A 52 3.58 -0.04 -15.18
C MET A 52 3.50 0.20 -16.69
N GLU A 53 4.41 1.03 -17.23
CA GLU A 53 4.49 1.38 -18.65
C GLU A 53 4.75 0.16 -19.52
N MET A 54 5.59 -0.78 -19.09
CA MET A 54 5.80 -2.04 -19.83
C MET A 54 4.52 -2.88 -19.92
N THR A 55 3.62 -2.80 -18.93
CA THR A 55 2.35 -3.52 -18.98
C THR A 55 1.24 -2.78 -19.71
N LEU A 56 1.39 -1.47 -19.93
CA LEU A 56 0.45 -0.58 -20.59
C LEU A 56 1.20 0.48 -21.41
N PRO A 57 1.77 0.11 -22.58
CA PRO A 57 2.61 1.02 -23.37
C PRO A 57 1.87 2.23 -23.94
N ASN A 58 0.55 2.14 -24.15
CA ASN A 58 -0.31 3.21 -24.66
C ASN A 58 -1.39 3.65 -23.63
N TRP A 59 -0.99 3.82 -22.37
CA TRP A 59 -1.92 4.11 -21.27
C TRP A 59 -2.76 5.39 -21.46
N ARG A 60 -2.24 6.39 -22.19
CA ARG A 60 -2.97 7.63 -22.49
C ARG A 60 -4.17 7.42 -23.42
N ASP A 61 -4.06 6.49 -24.36
CA ASP A 61 -5.17 6.16 -25.26
C ASP A 61 -6.21 5.31 -24.54
N ALA A 62 -5.73 4.36 -23.72
CA ALA A 62 -6.58 3.55 -22.84
C ALA A 62 -7.36 4.39 -21.82
N LEU A 63 -6.83 5.53 -21.36
CA LEU A 63 -7.58 6.48 -20.54
C LEU A 63 -8.75 7.09 -21.33
N LYS A 64 -8.51 7.57 -22.56
CA LYS A 64 -9.57 8.14 -23.41
C LYS A 64 -10.64 7.11 -23.75
N GLU A 65 -10.25 5.87 -23.99
CA GLU A 65 -11.19 4.76 -24.21
C GLU A 65 -12.04 4.51 -22.96
N LEU A 66 -11.41 4.42 -21.79
CA LEU A 66 -12.12 4.23 -20.52
C LEU A 66 -13.08 5.40 -20.23
N GLU A 67 -12.69 6.65 -20.51
CA GLU A 67 -13.55 7.82 -20.38
C GLU A 67 -14.76 7.76 -21.33
N LYS A 68 -14.55 7.32 -22.58
CA LYS A 68 -15.65 7.11 -23.54
C LYS A 68 -16.57 5.97 -23.12
N GLU A 69 -16.03 4.86 -22.63
CA GLU A 69 -16.81 3.72 -22.13
C GLU A 69 -17.64 4.11 -20.91
N MET A 70 -17.06 4.87 -19.97
CA MET A 70 -17.79 5.42 -18.81
C MET A 70 -18.88 6.42 -19.23
N ALA A 71 -18.63 7.23 -20.25
CA ALA A 71 -19.62 8.15 -20.80
C ALA A 71 -20.74 7.43 -21.57
N ALA A 72 -20.41 6.35 -22.29
CA ALA A 72 -21.36 5.59 -23.10
C ALA A 72 -22.21 4.61 -22.27
N ASN A 73 -21.68 4.09 -21.17
CA ASN A 73 -22.37 3.16 -20.30
C ASN A 73 -22.26 3.60 -18.83
N PRO A 74 -22.89 4.74 -18.46
CA PRO A 74 -23.00 5.13 -17.07
C PRO A 74 -23.64 3.96 -16.34
N GLN A 75 -22.94 3.40 -15.34
CA GLN A 75 -23.51 2.33 -14.53
C GLN A 75 -24.86 2.83 -14.01
N GLN A 76 -25.94 2.31 -14.60
CA GLN A 76 -27.26 2.44 -14.03
C GLN A 76 -27.12 1.85 -12.64
N ALA A 77 -27.30 2.71 -11.63
CA ALA A 77 -27.31 2.34 -10.23
C ALA A 77 -28.06 1.01 -10.12
N ALA A 78 -27.37 -0.01 -9.59
CA ALA A 78 -28.03 -1.25 -9.21
C ALA A 78 -29.29 -0.83 -8.44
N PRO A 79 -30.50 -1.22 -8.89
CA PRO A 79 -31.70 -0.90 -8.15
C PRO A 79 -31.48 -1.44 -6.74
N LEU A 80 -31.41 -0.52 -5.78
CA LEU A 80 -31.47 -0.80 -4.35
C LEU A 80 -32.78 -1.54 -4.12
N THR A 81 -32.75 -2.87 -4.22
CA THR A 81 -33.83 -3.71 -3.74
C THR A 81 -33.90 -3.47 -2.24
N LYS A 82 -34.86 -2.63 -1.88
CA LYS A 82 -35.54 -2.40 -0.60
C LYS A 82 -34.87 -2.98 0.65
N PRO A 83 -34.65 -2.17 1.70
CA PRO A 83 -34.29 -2.66 3.02
C PRO A 83 -35.44 -3.49 3.57
N GLU A 84 -35.34 -4.82 3.50
CA GLU A 84 -36.24 -5.70 4.24
C GLU A 84 -35.78 -5.71 5.69
N ALA A 85 -36.56 -5.00 6.51
CA ALA A 85 -36.46 -5.02 7.95
C ALA A 85 -36.78 -6.44 8.46
N VAL A 86 -35.80 -7.06 9.12
CA VAL A 86 -36.03 -8.14 10.09
C VAL A 86 -35.11 -7.86 11.29
N PRO A 87 -35.58 -8.13 12.51
CA PRO A 87 -35.59 -7.17 13.59
C PRO A 87 -34.36 -7.31 14.49
N VAL A 88 -34.13 -6.25 15.26
CA VAL A 88 -33.28 -6.22 16.45
C VAL A 88 -33.58 -7.45 17.33
N ALA A 89 -32.60 -8.33 17.49
CA ALA A 89 -32.52 -9.22 18.64
C ALA A 89 -31.24 -8.88 19.41
N GLU A 90 -31.39 -7.98 20.37
CA GLU A 90 -30.44 -7.79 21.45
C GLU A 90 -30.18 -9.14 22.14
N THR A 91 -28.94 -9.63 22.05
CA THR A 91 -28.39 -10.49 23.11
C THR A 91 -27.23 -9.77 23.79
N LYS A 92 -27.66 -8.99 24.77
CA LYS A 92 -26.99 -8.65 26.02
C LYS A 92 -25.97 -9.70 26.46
N SER A 93 -24.76 -9.24 26.80
CA SER A 93 -23.75 -9.78 27.73
C SER A 93 -22.37 -9.85 27.06
N LYS A 94 -21.27 -9.29 27.56
CA LYS A 94 -20.95 -8.53 28.78
C LYS A 94 -19.48 -8.08 28.56
N PRO A 95 -19.07 -6.84 28.87
CA PRO A 95 -17.65 -6.50 28.87
C PRO A 95 -17.00 -7.14 30.10
N VAL A 96 -15.99 -7.99 29.89
CA VAL A 96 -15.09 -8.40 30.97
C VAL A 96 -13.79 -7.60 30.83
N PRO A 97 -13.58 -6.57 31.68
CA PRO A 97 -12.29 -5.95 31.84
C PRO A 97 -11.42 -6.83 32.75
N ALA A 98 -10.35 -7.40 32.22
CA ALA A 98 -9.27 -7.95 33.05
C ALA A 98 -8.16 -6.91 33.16
N ALA A 99 -8.10 -6.32 34.34
CA ALA A 99 -7.14 -5.32 34.76
C ALA A 99 -5.78 -5.95 35.10
N LYS A 100 -4.72 -5.13 34.96
CA LYS A 100 -3.40 -5.19 35.65
C LYS A 100 -2.48 -6.34 35.18
N ALA A 101 -1.20 -6.12 34.88
CA ALA A 101 -0.24 -5.34 35.65
C ALA A 101 0.89 -4.75 34.80
N LYS A 102 1.27 -3.50 35.11
CA LYS A 102 2.66 -3.05 35.02
C LYS A 102 3.41 -3.67 36.22
N PRO A 103 4.70 -3.97 36.07
CA PRO A 103 5.65 -3.30 36.96
C PRO A 103 6.75 -2.59 36.17
N LYS A 104 7.09 -1.40 36.67
CA LYS A 104 8.31 -0.67 36.35
C LYS A 104 9.48 -1.34 37.07
N THR A 105 10.60 -1.57 36.37
CA THR A 105 11.98 -1.57 36.92
C THR A 105 12.90 -1.29 35.74
N GLU A 106 13.29 -0.05 35.46
CA GLU A 106 14.47 0.62 36.04
C GLU A 106 15.75 -0.25 35.96
N LYS A 107 16.62 0.06 34.99
CA LYS A 107 18.09 0.30 35.13
C LYS A 107 18.86 0.05 33.82
N LYS A 108 19.35 1.15 33.24
CA LYS A 108 20.61 1.22 32.47
C LYS A 108 21.77 1.13 33.49
N PRO A 109 22.85 0.36 33.23
CA PRO A 109 24.08 0.88 32.60
C PRO A 109 24.65 -0.08 31.54
N ALA A 110 25.05 0.39 30.35
CA ALA A 110 26.37 0.92 30.00
C ALA A 110 27.54 -0.08 30.20
N ALA A 111 28.01 -0.69 29.09
CA ALA A 111 29.32 -1.32 28.84
C ALA A 111 29.15 -2.22 27.60
N LYS A 112 29.91 -2.21 26.49
CA LYS A 112 31.25 -1.75 26.11
C LYS A 112 31.26 -1.65 24.57
N ALA A 113 31.82 -0.59 24.00
CA ALA A 113 32.65 -0.69 22.79
C ALA A 113 33.46 0.62 22.65
N LYS A 114 34.73 0.50 23.04
CA LYS A 114 35.82 1.48 22.92
C LYS A 114 35.88 2.03 21.49
N THR A 115 35.79 3.35 21.29
CA THR A 115 36.94 4.27 21.03
C THR A 115 38.05 3.69 20.16
N THR A 116 38.20 4.25 18.95
CA THR A 116 39.41 4.61 18.17
C THR A 116 39.05 4.52 16.68
N ALA A 117 39.53 5.31 15.73
CA ALA A 117 40.25 6.57 15.71
C ALA A 117 40.15 7.08 14.25
N LYS A 118 40.14 8.40 14.10
CA LYS A 118 40.47 9.15 12.88
C LYS A 118 41.72 8.60 12.16
N LYS A 119 41.68 8.56 10.81
CA LYS A 119 42.65 9.15 9.84
C LYS A 119 42.47 8.47 8.47
N ALA A 120 42.04 9.19 7.43
CA ALA A 120 42.87 9.97 6.50
C ALA A 120 43.76 9.08 5.59
N SER A 121 43.44 9.07 4.28
CA SER A 121 44.26 8.55 3.18
C SER A 121 45.63 9.25 3.12
N PRO A 122 46.68 8.71 2.43
CA PRO A 122 46.76 8.75 0.96
C PRO A 122 47.61 7.65 0.24
N LYS A 123 47.37 7.52 -1.08
CA LYS A 123 48.27 7.26 -2.24
C LYS A 123 49.47 6.29 -2.19
N LYS A 124 49.58 5.57 -3.33
CA LYS A 124 50.73 4.99 -4.08
C LYS A 124 51.16 3.54 -3.80
N LEU A 125 50.99 2.71 -4.83
CA LEU A 125 51.98 1.83 -5.51
C LEU A 125 51.16 1.10 -6.62
N LYS A 126 51.55 1.01 -7.88
CA LYS A 126 52.86 0.73 -8.48
C LYS A 126 52.79 1.13 -9.96
#